data_AF-A0A821XKD8-F1
#
_entry.id   AF-A0A821XKD8-F1
#
_cell.length_a   1.000
_cell.length_b   1.000
_cell.length_c   1.000
_cell.angle_alpha   90.00
_cell.angle_beta   90.00
_cell.angle_gamma   90.00
#
_symmetry.space_group_name_H-M   'P 1'
#
loop_
_entity.id
_entity.type
_entity.pdbx_description
1 polymer ?
#
loop_
_entity_poly.entity_id
_entity_poly.type
_entity_poly.pdbx_seq_one_letter_code
_entity_poly.pdbx_strand_id
1 'polypeptide(L)'
;DLRNDRAQRIEDNPKEFSKTFEVEQWVSSRYPQAANSVLIVGGAEQKKSPEEIKKIVQKGLIGPYGLLCDELPGRQGIAEINHIPPKSAYKGTPYEKININHMPAIAMFKKDHKQTSSWGYYKKGLYQKEIQKLMRDGNMAEAVYREMIDISKLNATGKNYQHHVSSFIDMLASTHVEKAPFNSARTQTLITPNEASALKKRLQLT
;
A
#
# COMPACT_ATOMS: atom_id res chain seq x y z
N ASP A 1 20.99 10.19 -23.02
CA ASP A 1 20.79 8.74 -23.17
C ASP A 1 20.74 8.12 -21.77
N LEU A 2 19.52 7.97 -21.22
CA LEU A 2 19.29 7.59 -19.82
C LEU A 2 19.36 6.07 -19.59
N ARG A 3 19.63 5.29 -20.65
CA ARG A 3 19.68 3.82 -20.60
C ARG A 3 21.04 3.31 -20.14
N ASN A 4 22.12 4.02 -20.46
CA ASN A 4 23.47 3.64 -20.05
C ASN A 4 23.77 3.94 -18.57
N ASP A 5 23.05 4.90 -17.98
CA ASP A 5 23.28 5.34 -16.59
C ASP A 5 22.70 4.37 -15.53
N ARG A 6 21.85 3.42 -15.94
CA ARG A 6 21.20 2.44 -15.05
C ARG A 6 21.93 1.10 -14.99
N ALA A 7 22.53 0.66 -16.10
CA ALA A 7 23.34 -0.55 -16.12
C ALA A 7 24.62 -0.39 -15.28
N GLN A 8 25.24 0.78 -15.33
CA GLN A 8 26.44 1.11 -14.54
C GLN A 8 26.17 1.05 -13.02
N ARG A 9 25.01 1.53 -12.57
CA ARG A 9 24.65 1.54 -11.13
C ARG A 9 24.47 0.15 -10.51
N ILE A 10 24.15 -0.86 -11.33
CA ILE A 10 23.97 -2.25 -10.86
C ILE A 10 25.33 -2.90 -10.59
N GLU A 11 26.34 -2.59 -11.41
CA GLU A 11 27.72 -3.06 -11.19
C GLU A 11 28.34 -2.38 -9.97
N ASP A 12 27.99 -1.12 -9.70
CA ASP A 12 28.64 -0.32 -8.66
C ASP A 12 28.14 -0.59 -7.22
N ASN A 13 26.99 -1.27 -7.01
CA ASN A 13 26.46 -1.47 -5.66
C ASN A 13 25.64 -2.78 -5.44
N PRO A 14 26.28 -3.97 -5.45
CA PRO A 14 25.62 -5.27 -5.30
C PRO A 14 24.93 -5.49 -3.94
N LYS A 15 25.21 -4.65 -2.93
CA LYS A 15 24.58 -4.73 -1.59
C LYS A 15 23.12 -4.24 -1.57
N GLU A 16 22.69 -3.47 -2.56
CA GLU A 16 21.31 -2.99 -2.65
C GLU A 16 20.37 -4.10 -3.16
N PHE A 17 20.89 -5.05 -3.95
CA PHE A 17 20.16 -6.21 -4.46
C PHE A 17 20.04 -7.38 -3.48
N SER A 18 20.89 -7.47 -2.45
CA SER A 18 20.77 -8.52 -1.43
C SER A 18 19.57 -8.29 -0.49
N LYS A 19 19.11 -7.04 -0.33
CA LYS A 19 17.91 -6.70 0.45
C LYS A 19 16.62 -7.17 -0.21
N THR A 20 16.58 -7.21 -1.54
CA THR A 20 15.42 -7.67 -2.31
C THR A 20 15.18 -9.17 -2.08
N PHE A 21 16.25 -9.96 -2.01
CA PHE A 21 16.19 -11.40 -1.74
C PHE A 21 15.65 -11.74 -0.34
N GLU A 22 15.96 -10.92 0.67
CA GLU A 22 15.41 -11.09 2.03
C GLU A 22 13.91 -10.78 2.09
N VAL A 23 13.42 -9.83 1.29
CA VAL A 23 11.98 -9.49 1.21
C VAL A 23 11.19 -10.59 0.50
N GLU A 24 11.76 -11.23 -0.52
CA GLU A 24 11.12 -12.35 -1.24
C GLU A 24 10.94 -13.59 -0.36
N GLN A 25 11.95 -13.93 0.44
CA GLN A 25 11.84 -14.98 1.45
C GLN A 25 10.87 -14.61 2.59
N TRP A 26 10.80 -13.32 2.96
CA TRP A 26 9.91 -12.83 3.99
C TRP A 26 8.43 -12.91 3.59
N VAL A 27 8.07 -12.51 2.36
CA VAL A 27 6.69 -12.60 1.85
C VAL A 27 6.28 -14.06 1.66
N SER A 28 7.16 -14.88 1.07
CA SER A 28 6.85 -16.30 0.79
C SER A 28 6.70 -17.15 2.06
N SER A 29 7.45 -16.85 3.13
CA SER A 29 7.40 -17.62 4.38
C SER A 29 6.21 -17.28 5.27
N ARG A 30 5.63 -16.07 5.18
CA ARG A 30 4.50 -15.64 6.02
C ARG A 30 3.14 -15.59 5.32
N TYR A 31 3.13 -15.52 4.00
CA TYR A 31 1.91 -15.49 3.21
C TYR A 31 1.97 -16.55 2.09
N PRO A 32 1.86 -17.84 2.41
CA PRO A 32 1.95 -18.92 1.41
C PRO A 32 0.85 -18.83 0.34
N GLN A 33 -0.27 -18.17 0.64
CA GLN A 33 -1.34 -17.87 -0.31
C GLN A 33 -0.95 -16.79 -1.33
N ALA A 34 -0.02 -15.89 -0.98
CA ALA A 34 0.55 -14.86 -1.85
C ALA A 34 1.74 -15.38 -2.68
N ALA A 35 2.40 -16.45 -2.22
CA ALA A 35 3.52 -17.08 -2.92
C ALA A 35 3.14 -17.65 -4.30
N ASN A 36 1.87 -18.01 -4.53
CA ASN A 36 1.37 -18.44 -5.84
C ASN A 36 1.17 -17.29 -6.85
N SER A 37 1.71 -16.10 -6.56
CA SER A 37 1.59 -14.92 -7.42
C SER A 37 2.84 -14.06 -7.51
N VAL A 38 4.03 -14.66 -7.33
CA VAL A 38 5.25 -13.88 -7.17
C VAL A 38 6.35 -14.29 -8.16
N LEU A 39 6.81 -13.26 -8.89
CA LEU A 39 8.13 -13.01 -9.49
C LEU A 39 8.58 -13.81 -10.71
N ILE A 40 8.46 -13.16 -11.87
CA ILE A 40 9.45 -13.27 -12.95
C ILE A 40 10.29 -12.01 -12.89
N VAL A 41 11.53 -12.10 -12.40
CA VAL A 41 12.55 -11.06 -12.57
C VAL A 41 13.66 -11.64 -13.41
N GLY A 42 13.68 -11.24 -14.68
CA GLY A 42 14.74 -11.61 -15.62
C GLY A 42 14.26 -11.55 -17.07
N GLY A 43 14.57 -10.45 -17.75
CA GLY A 43 14.52 -10.38 -19.23
C GLY A 43 13.23 -9.83 -19.83
N ALA A 44 13.36 -8.69 -20.52
CA ALA A 44 12.33 -7.98 -21.31
C ALA A 44 11.11 -7.47 -20.52
N GLU A 45 10.78 -6.18 -20.67
CA GLU A 45 9.51 -5.61 -20.21
C GLU A 45 8.34 -6.29 -20.95
N GLN A 46 7.90 -7.47 -20.51
CA GLN A 46 6.60 -8.00 -20.89
C GLN A 46 5.54 -7.18 -20.18
N LYS A 47 4.94 -6.24 -20.92
CA LYS A 47 3.78 -5.50 -20.46
C LYS A 47 2.66 -6.49 -20.16
N LYS A 48 2.30 -6.62 -18.88
CA LYS A 48 1.14 -7.41 -18.42
C LYS A 48 -0.11 -6.99 -19.20
N SER A 49 -0.89 -7.96 -19.65
CA SER A 49 -2.15 -7.73 -20.36
C SER A 49 -3.22 -7.08 -19.47
N PRO A 50 -4.21 -6.40 -20.05
CA PRO A 50 -5.39 -5.92 -19.33
C PRO A 50 -6.06 -6.95 -18.40
N GLU A 51 -6.17 -8.20 -18.85
CA GLU A 51 -6.79 -9.30 -18.14
C GLU A 51 -5.95 -9.73 -16.93
N GLU A 52 -4.62 -9.76 -17.07
CA GLU A 52 -3.70 -10.05 -15.97
C GLU A 52 -3.76 -8.96 -14.90
N ILE A 53 -3.74 -7.69 -15.31
CA ILE A 53 -3.91 -6.55 -14.40
C ILE A 53 -5.22 -6.65 -13.64
N LYS A 54 -6.32 -7.00 -14.32
CA LYS A 54 -7.63 -7.20 -13.69
C LYS A 54 -7.60 -8.32 -12.65
N LYS A 55 -6.95 -9.45 -12.95
CA LYS A 55 -6.79 -10.58 -12.01
C LYS A 55 -5.97 -10.16 -10.79
N ILE A 56 -4.88 -9.41 -10.97
CA ILE A 56 -4.02 -8.93 -9.87
C ILE A 56 -4.81 -8.01 -8.93
N VAL A 57 -5.53 -7.02 -9.47
CA VAL A 57 -6.36 -6.12 -8.65
C VAL A 57 -7.46 -6.89 -7.92
N GLN A 58 -8.07 -7.89 -8.57
CA GLN A 58 -9.10 -8.74 -7.95
C GLN A 58 -8.57 -9.57 -6.80
N LYS A 59 -7.30 -10.01 -6.83
CA LYS A 59 -6.64 -10.72 -5.73
C LYS A 59 -6.35 -9.83 -4.52
N GLY A 60 -6.42 -8.50 -4.69
CA GLY A 60 -6.22 -7.55 -3.60
C GLY A 60 -4.78 -7.26 -3.29
N LEU A 61 -4.08 -6.78 -4.32
CA LEU A 61 -2.70 -6.38 -4.18
C LEU A 61 -2.58 -5.14 -3.25
N ILE A 62 -1.89 -5.34 -2.14
CA ILE A 62 -1.55 -4.36 -1.11
C ILE A 62 -0.04 -4.40 -0.89
N GLY A 63 0.55 -3.30 -0.45
CA GLY A 63 1.99 -3.29 -0.20
C GLY A 63 2.59 -1.90 -0.14
N PRO A 64 3.93 -1.83 0.02
CA PRO A 64 4.70 -0.64 -0.27
C PRO A 64 4.43 -0.13 -1.69
N TYR A 65 4.21 1.18 -1.84
CA TYR A 65 3.89 1.82 -3.12
C TYR A 65 4.87 1.45 -4.25
N GLY A 66 6.17 1.42 -3.98
CA GLY A 66 7.20 1.12 -4.98
C GLY A 66 7.03 -0.26 -5.59
N LEU A 67 6.82 -1.28 -4.74
CA LEU A 67 6.58 -2.65 -5.19
C LEU A 67 5.30 -2.76 -6.03
N LEU A 68 4.24 -2.05 -5.64
CA LEU A 68 3.00 -2.01 -6.42
C LEU A 68 3.22 -1.36 -7.80
N CYS A 69 4.07 -0.34 -7.90
CA CYS A 69 4.40 0.30 -9.16
C CYS A 69 5.23 -0.59 -10.10
N ASP A 70 6.08 -1.44 -9.55
CA ASP A 70 6.82 -2.43 -10.34
C ASP A 70 5.88 -3.54 -10.85
N GLU A 71 4.90 -3.93 -10.05
CA GLU A 71 3.94 -4.97 -10.41
C GLU A 71 2.84 -4.50 -11.38
N LEU A 72 2.39 -3.25 -11.23
CA LEU A 72 1.32 -2.67 -12.05
C LEU A 72 1.91 -1.56 -12.92
N PRO A 73 2.09 -1.78 -14.23
CA PRO A 73 2.63 -0.75 -15.12
C PRO A 73 1.74 0.50 -15.02
N GLY A 74 2.30 1.54 -14.41
CA GLY A 74 1.52 2.65 -13.86
C GLY A 74 0.61 3.38 -14.88
N ARG A 75 -0.49 3.95 -14.36
CA ARG A 75 -1.44 4.91 -14.99
C ARG A 75 -2.12 4.50 -16.31
N GLN A 76 -1.71 3.42 -16.97
CA GLN A 76 -2.25 2.99 -18.25
C GLN A 76 -3.43 2.02 -18.04
N GLY A 77 -4.62 2.61 -17.88
CA GLY A 77 -5.88 1.98 -18.28
C GLY A 77 -6.81 1.55 -17.14
N ILE A 78 -6.42 0.56 -16.33
CA ILE A 78 -7.38 -0.25 -15.55
C ILE A 78 -7.21 -0.12 -14.02
N ALA A 79 -5.98 -0.07 -13.55
CA ALA A 79 -5.65 -0.05 -12.13
C ALA A 79 -5.00 1.27 -11.72
N GLU A 80 -5.27 1.71 -10.49
CA GLU A 80 -4.58 2.81 -9.84
C GLU A 80 -4.13 2.38 -8.45
N ILE A 81 -2.99 2.92 -8.02
CA ILE A 81 -2.40 2.63 -6.71
C ILE A 81 -2.69 3.82 -5.81
N ASN A 82 -3.40 3.58 -4.72
CA ASN A 82 -3.76 4.60 -3.76
C ASN A 82 -2.94 4.45 -2.48
N HIS A 83 -2.24 5.52 -2.09
CA HIS A 83 -1.56 5.58 -0.79
C HIS A 83 -2.60 5.70 0.32
N ILE A 84 -2.43 4.93 1.40
CA ILE A 84 -3.30 5.00 2.57
C ILE A 84 -2.47 5.04 3.87
N PRO A 85 -2.43 6.16 4.61
CA PRO A 85 -3.06 7.44 4.29
C PRO A 85 -2.53 8.10 3.00
N PRO A 86 -3.19 9.15 2.47
CA PRO A 86 -2.71 9.85 1.28
C PRO A 86 -1.31 10.43 1.49
N LYS A 87 -0.44 10.33 0.48
CA LYS A 87 0.95 10.86 0.51
C LYS A 87 1.05 12.26 1.11
N SER A 88 0.13 13.14 0.73
CA SER A 88 0.12 14.53 1.15
C SER A 88 -0.17 14.74 2.65
N ALA A 89 -0.71 13.74 3.34
CA ALA A 89 -0.95 13.76 4.79
C ALA A 89 0.32 13.46 5.62
N TYR A 90 1.36 12.88 5.02
CA TYR A 90 2.61 12.57 5.73
C TYR A 90 3.43 13.82 6.08
N LYS A 91 3.36 14.87 5.26
CA LYS A 91 4.12 16.10 5.46
C LYS A 91 3.80 16.75 6.81
N GLY A 92 4.81 17.15 7.59
CA GLY A 92 4.62 17.78 8.90
C GLY A 92 4.07 16.84 9.97
N THR A 93 4.34 15.54 9.84
CA THR A 93 3.97 14.50 10.82
C THR A 93 5.23 13.70 11.19
N PRO A 94 5.22 12.92 12.30
CA PRO A 94 6.32 12.01 12.64
C PRO A 94 6.66 10.99 11.54
N TYR A 95 5.73 10.75 10.61
CA TYR A 95 5.85 9.80 9.51
C TYR A 95 6.47 10.40 8.24
N GLU A 96 6.77 11.70 8.20
CA GLU A 96 7.26 12.42 7.01
C GLU A 96 8.55 11.81 6.41
N LYS A 97 9.37 11.16 7.24
CA LYS A 97 10.65 10.56 6.83
C LYS A 97 10.49 9.20 6.11
N ILE A 98 9.29 8.65 6.05
CA ILE A 98 9.02 7.42 5.31
C ILE A 98 9.16 7.73 3.82
N ASN A 99 10.03 6.97 3.13
CA ASN A 99 10.19 7.08 1.69
C ASN A 99 8.84 6.81 0.99
N ILE A 100 8.50 7.58 -0.04
CA ILE A 100 7.26 7.39 -0.81
C ILE A 100 7.07 5.94 -1.28
N ASN A 101 8.15 5.28 -1.71
CA ASN A 101 8.10 3.89 -2.18
C ASN A 101 7.79 2.89 -1.05
N HIS A 102 8.02 3.28 0.20
CA HIS A 102 7.72 2.49 1.40
C HIS A 102 6.39 2.87 2.04
N MET A 103 5.70 3.90 1.53
CA MET A 103 4.37 4.25 2.02
C MET A 103 3.39 3.12 1.67
N PRO A 104 2.54 2.69 2.61
CA PRO A 104 1.54 1.66 2.37
C PRO A 104 0.51 2.12 1.33
N ALA A 105 0.14 1.20 0.45
CA ALA A 105 -0.78 1.46 -0.62
C ALA A 105 -1.63 0.23 -0.95
N ILE A 106 -2.72 0.48 -1.65
CA ILE A 106 -3.66 -0.53 -2.17
C ILE A 106 -3.84 -0.31 -3.66
N ALA A 107 -3.80 -1.40 -4.43
CA ALA A 107 -4.20 -1.38 -5.83
C ALA A 107 -5.72 -1.53 -5.93
N MET A 108 -6.35 -0.70 -6.77
CA MET A 108 -7.78 -0.72 -7.00
C MET A 108 -8.09 -0.39 -8.46
N PHE A 109 -9.31 -0.72 -8.89
CA PHE A 109 -9.75 -0.31 -10.21
C PHE A 109 -9.85 1.21 -10.29
N LYS A 110 -9.46 1.77 -11.43
CA LYS A 110 -9.55 3.22 -11.69
C LYS A 110 -10.94 3.81 -11.45
N LYS A 111 -12.00 3.05 -11.76
CA LYS A 111 -13.39 3.46 -11.49
C LYS A 111 -13.67 3.56 -9.98
N ASP A 112 -13.16 2.62 -9.20
CA ASP A 112 -13.31 2.60 -7.75
C ASP A 112 -12.44 3.69 -7.09
N HIS A 113 -11.21 3.91 -7.57
CA HIS A 113 -10.36 5.03 -7.13
C HIS A 113 -10.96 6.41 -7.42
N LYS A 114 -11.61 6.55 -8.58
CA LYS A 114 -12.37 7.77 -8.88
C LYS A 114 -13.53 7.96 -7.89
N GLN A 115 -14.15 6.86 -7.44
CA GLN A 115 -15.21 6.93 -6.43
C GLN A 115 -14.68 7.35 -5.06
N THR A 116 -13.57 6.80 -4.57
CA THR A 116 -12.95 7.29 -3.31
C THR A 116 -12.57 8.76 -3.41
N SER A 117 -12.06 9.17 -4.57
CA SER A 117 -11.78 10.57 -4.88
C SER A 117 -13.04 11.44 -5.01
N SER A 118 -14.24 10.88 -5.13
CA SER A 118 -15.50 11.63 -5.28
C SER A 118 -16.41 11.54 -4.05
N TRP A 119 -16.23 10.50 -3.23
CA TRP A 119 -17.05 10.19 -2.05
C TRP A 119 -16.45 10.71 -0.75
N GLY A 120 -15.22 11.26 -0.78
CA GLY A 120 -14.57 11.87 0.37
C GLY A 120 -15.60 12.68 1.15
N TYR A 121 -16.01 12.12 2.28
CA TYR A 121 -17.31 12.30 2.93
C TYR A 121 -17.61 13.77 3.33
N TYR A 122 -16.61 14.65 3.22
CA TYR A 122 -16.71 16.11 3.29
C TYR A 122 -15.66 16.72 2.35
N LYS A 123 -15.97 17.89 1.75
CA LYS A 123 -15.05 18.77 0.99
C LYS A 123 -13.57 18.37 1.13
N LYS A 124 -12.98 17.73 0.11
CA LYS A 124 -11.63 17.11 0.08
C LYS A 124 -10.55 17.73 0.98
N GLY A 125 -10.52 19.07 1.07
CA GLY A 125 -9.54 19.80 1.89
C GLY A 125 -9.71 19.67 3.40
N LEU A 126 -10.92 19.48 3.93
CA LEU A 126 -11.15 19.28 5.38
C LEU A 126 -10.73 17.88 5.80
N TYR A 127 -11.12 16.89 5.02
CA TYR A 127 -10.84 15.49 5.27
C TYR A 127 -9.33 15.18 5.27
N GLN A 128 -8.57 15.74 4.31
CA GLN A 128 -7.12 15.61 4.30
C GLN A 128 -6.45 16.26 5.53
N LYS A 129 -6.94 17.42 5.98
CA LYS A 129 -6.43 18.10 7.18
C LYS A 129 -6.69 17.28 8.44
N GLU A 130 -7.83 16.62 8.52
CA GLU A 130 -8.17 15.72 9.64
C GLU A 130 -7.23 14.51 9.67
N ILE A 131 -7.01 13.84 8.54
CA ILE A 131 -6.05 12.72 8.45
C ILE A 131 -4.66 13.19 8.85
N GLN A 132 -4.19 14.31 8.31
CA GLN A 132 -2.87 14.87 8.66
C GLN A 132 -2.78 15.20 10.15
N LYS A 133 -3.84 15.75 10.76
CA LYS A 133 -3.90 16.02 12.20
C LYS A 133 -3.77 14.72 12.99
N LEU A 134 -4.55 13.69 12.66
CA LEU A 134 -4.48 12.39 13.32
C LEU A 134 -3.08 11.78 13.23
N MET A 135 -2.46 11.82 12.05
CA MET A 135 -1.09 11.35 11.85
C MET A 135 -0.08 12.18 12.64
N ARG A 136 -0.25 13.51 12.72
CA ARG A 136 0.61 14.38 13.54
C ARG A 136 0.52 14.03 15.02
N ASP A 137 -0.68 13.74 15.49
CA ASP A 137 -0.97 13.37 16.89
C ASP A 137 -0.58 11.90 17.20
N GLY A 138 0.03 11.18 16.24
CA GLY A 138 0.45 9.79 16.38
C GLY A 138 -0.69 8.77 16.22
N ASN A 139 -1.92 9.21 15.94
CA ASN A 139 -3.10 8.35 15.80
C ASN A 139 -3.23 7.79 14.37
N MET A 140 -2.27 6.96 13.98
CA MET A 140 -2.25 6.33 12.65
C MET A 140 -3.45 5.42 12.43
N ALA A 141 -3.89 4.67 13.45
CA ALA A 141 -5.03 3.76 13.32
C ALA A 141 -6.32 4.49 12.92
N GLU A 142 -6.63 5.62 13.56
CA GLU A 142 -7.82 6.42 13.20
C GLU A 142 -7.66 7.08 11.81
N ALA A 143 -6.45 7.49 11.43
CA ALA A 143 -6.18 8.00 10.09
C ALA A 143 -6.48 6.94 9.01
N VAL A 144 -6.08 5.69 9.26
CA VAL A 144 -6.37 4.54 8.38
C VAL A 144 -7.85 4.19 8.38
N TYR A 145 -8.51 4.19 9.55
CA TYR A 145 -9.96 3.92 9.66
C TYR A 145 -10.77 4.79 8.72
N ARG A 146 -10.47 6.09 8.70
CA ARG A 146 -11.17 7.08 7.89
C ARG A 146 -11.06 6.77 6.40
N GLU A 147 -9.88 6.38 5.93
CA GLU A 147 -9.71 5.96 4.53
C GLU A 147 -10.44 4.63 4.23
N MET A 148 -10.38 3.69 5.17
CA MET A 148 -10.87 2.33 4.97
C MET A 148 -12.39 2.23 5.04
N ILE A 149 -13.10 3.12 5.72
CA ILE A 149 -14.57 3.11 5.78
C ILE A 149 -15.20 3.37 4.42
N ASP A 150 -14.58 4.22 3.60
CA ASP A 150 -15.07 4.53 2.26
C ASP A 150 -14.68 3.41 1.30
N ILE A 151 -13.44 2.90 1.41
CA ILE A 151 -12.96 1.79 0.58
C ILE A 151 -13.78 0.52 0.82
N SER A 152 -14.13 0.20 2.07
CA SER A 152 -14.93 -1.00 2.40
C SER A 152 -16.36 -0.94 1.84
N LYS A 153 -16.85 0.25 1.49
CA LYS A 153 -18.18 0.48 0.91
C LYS A 153 -18.17 0.61 -0.61
N LEU A 154 -16.99 0.62 -1.25
CA LEU A 154 -16.89 0.68 -2.71
C LEU A 154 -17.54 -0.56 -3.32
N ASN A 155 -18.41 -0.34 -4.30
CA ASN A 155 -19.04 -1.41 -5.07
C ASN A 155 -19.31 -1.01 -6.53
N ALA A 156 -18.63 0.03 -7.06
CA ALA A 156 -18.85 0.51 -8.42
C ALA A 156 -18.67 -0.58 -9.49
N THR A 157 -17.78 -1.53 -9.19
CA THR A 157 -17.43 -2.65 -10.06
C THR A 157 -18.08 -3.97 -9.67
N GLY A 158 -19.01 -3.97 -8.70
CA GLY A 158 -19.59 -5.21 -8.14
C GLY A 158 -18.63 -5.96 -7.21
N LYS A 159 -17.56 -5.30 -6.75
CA LYS A 159 -16.49 -5.88 -5.94
C LYS A 159 -16.60 -5.48 -4.49
N ASN A 160 -16.39 -6.46 -3.61
CA ASN A 160 -16.26 -6.27 -2.18
C ASN A 160 -14.77 -6.11 -1.83
N TYR A 161 -14.39 -4.97 -1.28
CA TYR A 161 -13.02 -4.69 -0.83
C TYR A 161 -12.76 -5.10 0.63
N GLN A 162 -13.72 -5.69 1.36
CA GLN A 162 -13.56 -6.06 2.77
C GLN A 162 -12.34 -6.96 3.02
N HIS A 163 -12.10 -7.96 2.16
CA HIS A 163 -10.93 -8.82 2.28
C HIS A 163 -9.62 -8.05 2.05
N HIS A 164 -9.60 -7.16 1.05
CA HIS A 164 -8.46 -6.29 0.76
C HIS A 164 -8.15 -5.35 1.93
N VAL A 165 -9.19 -4.73 2.49
CA VAL A 165 -9.10 -3.86 3.67
C VAL A 165 -8.60 -4.64 4.88
N SER A 166 -9.13 -5.84 5.12
CA SER A 166 -8.70 -6.71 6.24
C SER A 166 -7.21 -7.08 6.11
N SER A 167 -6.79 -7.51 4.92
CA SER A 167 -5.41 -7.85 4.62
C SER A 167 -4.49 -6.62 4.72
N PHE A 168 -4.97 -5.45 4.29
CA PHE A 168 -4.23 -4.19 4.39
C PHE A 168 -3.98 -3.82 5.85
N ILE A 169 -4.98 -3.96 6.71
CA ILE A 169 -4.85 -3.70 8.15
C ILE A 169 -3.83 -4.67 8.79
N ASP A 170 -3.84 -5.95 8.43
CA ASP A 170 -2.85 -6.91 8.92
C ASP A 170 -1.42 -6.56 8.48
N MET A 171 -1.27 -6.14 7.22
CA MET A 171 0.02 -5.71 6.67
C MET A 171 0.57 -4.53 7.48
N LEU A 172 -0.24 -3.51 7.78
CA LEU A 172 0.19 -2.36 8.58
C LEU A 172 0.67 -2.73 9.99
N ALA A 173 0.09 -3.79 10.56
CA ALA A 173 0.38 -4.26 11.92
C ALA A 173 1.59 -5.19 12.01
N SER A 174 2.04 -5.73 10.87
CA SER A 174 3.05 -6.79 10.81
C SER A 174 4.28 -6.42 9.99
N THR A 175 4.19 -5.38 9.15
CA THR A 175 5.27 -4.95 8.26
C THR A 175 6.10 -3.85 8.91
N HIS A 176 7.41 -4.10 9.02
CA HIS A 176 8.36 -3.08 9.43
C HIS A 176 8.44 -2.00 8.37
N VAL A 177 8.32 -0.74 8.77
CA VAL A 177 8.44 0.43 7.88
C VAL A 177 9.63 1.26 8.31
N GLU A 178 10.65 1.29 7.45
CA GLU A 178 11.87 2.05 7.72
C GLU A 178 11.54 3.55 7.95
N LYS A 179 12.16 4.14 8.97
CA LYS A 179 11.95 5.54 9.38
C LYS A 179 10.54 5.86 9.91
N ALA A 180 9.66 4.87 10.08
CA ALA A 180 8.45 5.05 10.87
C ALA A 180 8.83 5.33 12.35
N PRO A 181 8.08 6.20 13.05
CA PRO A 181 8.19 6.32 14.50
C PRO A 181 7.84 4.98 15.16
N PHE A 182 8.40 4.73 16.35
CA PHE A 182 7.96 3.60 17.16
C PHE A 182 6.52 3.82 17.63
N ASN A 183 5.68 2.81 17.49
CA ASN A 183 4.33 2.82 18.06
C ASN A 183 4.35 2.49 19.56
N SER A 184 3.17 2.40 20.18
CA SER A 184 3.01 2.09 21.60
C SER A 184 3.55 0.71 22.02
N ALA A 185 3.65 -0.24 21.09
CA ALA A 185 4.27 -1.55 21.30
C ALA A 185 5.80 -1.54 21.05
N ARG A 186 6.41 -0.37 20.82
CA ARG A 186 7.83 -0.19 20.51
C ARG A 186 8.28 -0.95 19.26
N THR A 187 7.39 -1.16 18.30
CA THR A 187 7.73 -1.67 16.97
C THR A 187 7.69 -0.54 15.94
N GLN A 188 8.42 -0.71 14.84
CA GLN A 188 8.34 0.19 13.67
C GLN A 188 7.32 -0.31 12.65
N THR A 189 6.17 -0.79 13.13
CA THR A 189 4.98 -1.02 12.32
C THR A 189 4.09 0.23 12.43
N LEU A 190 3.25 0.48 11.43
CA LEU A 190 2.45 1.72 11.40
C LEU A 190 1.30 1.71 12.41
N ILE A 191 0.79 0.53 12.74
CA ILE A 191 -0.16 0.30 13.83
C ILE A 191 0.27 -0.93 14.63
N THR A 192 -0.30 -1.10 15.82
CA THR A 192 -0.14 -2.29 16.64
C THR A 192 -1.13 -3.39 16.25
N PRO A 193 -0.87 -4.67 16.62
CA PRO A 193 -1.84 -5.76 16.43
C PRO A 193 -3.19 -5.52 17.14
N ASN A 194 -3.18 -4.85 18.30
CA ASN A 194 -4.40 -4.51 19.03
C ASN A 194 -5.23 -3.45 18.28
N GLU A 195 -4.58 -2.41 17.77
CA GLU A 195 -5.23 -1.40 16.92
C GLU A 195 -5.78 -2.02 15.64
N ALA A 196 -5.03 -2.92 15.01
CA ALA A 196 -5.48 -3.66 13.83
C ALA A 196 -6.76 -4.47 14.10
N SER A 197 -6.78 -5.21 15.21
CA SER A 197 -7.94 -5.98 15.64
C SER A 197 -9.15 -5.09 15.92
N ALA A 198 -8.94 -3.95 16.60
CA ALA A 198 -9.99 -2.97 16.88
C ALA A 198 -10.55 -2.34 15.59
N LEU A 199 -9.69 -2.01 14.63
CA LEU A 199 -10.09 -1.48 13.32
C LEU A 199 -10.96 -2.46 12.55
N LYS A 200 -10.53 -3.73 12.45
CA LYS A 200 -11.30 -4.78 11.78
C LYS A 200 -12.69 -4.97 12.39
N LYS A 201 -12.76 -5.01 13.73
CA LYS A 201 -14.04 -5.08 14.45
C LYS A 201 -14.94 -3.89 14.13
N ARG A 202 -14.40 -2.67 14.15
CA ARG A 202 -15.15 -1.43 13.88
C ARG A 202 -15.63 -1.34 12.42
N LEU A 203 -14.88 -1.91 11.49
CA LEU A 203 -15.22 -2.01 10.07
C LEU A 203 -16.09 -3.24 9.73
N GLN A 204 -16.42 -4.07 10.73
CA GLN A 204 -17.19 -5.32 10.56
C GLN A 204 -16.54 -6.27 9.54
N LEU A 205 -15.21 -6.34 9.56
CA LEU A 205 -14.43 -7.25 8.72
C LEU A 205 -14.32 -8.59 9.47
N THR A 206 -15.07 -9.58 8.98
CA THR A 206 -15.06 -10.97 9.46
C THR A 206 -13.83 -11.71 8.96
#